data_AF-A0AAU9PFT7-F1
#
_entry.id   AF-A0AAU9PFT7-F1
#
_cell.length_a   1.000
_cell.length_b   1.000
_cell.length_c   1.000
_cell.angle_alpha   90.00
_cell.angle_beta   90.00
_cell.angle_gamma   90.00
#
_symmetry.space_group_name_H-M   'P 1'
#
loop_
_entity.id
_entity.type
_entity.pdbx_description
1 polymer ?
#
loop_
_entity_poly.entity_id
_entity_poly.type
_entity_poly.pdbx_seq_one_letter_code
_entity_poly.pdbx_strand_id
1 'polypeptide(L)'
;MAPDKSCMLLPLGERQYALTKPLSTNSEYLRNEATESGQVVDFKDWQITLTRRFQALKLWMVLRSYGVSGLRQFLRNHVKMAKDFEMMVTMDSRFEIVAT
;
A
#
# COMPACT_ATOMS: atom_id res chain seq x y z
N MET A 1 8.66 -20.38 4.39
CA MET A 1 7.77 -19.27 4.80
C MET A 1 8.24 -18.00 4.09
N ALA A 2 7.63 -17.62 2.96
CA ALA A 2 8.04 -16.41 2.25
C ALA A 2 7.49 -15.16 2.97
N PRO A 3 8.27 -14.08 3.14
CA PRO A 3 7.75 -12.84 3.70
C PRO A 3 6.70 -12.26 2.76
N ASP A 4 5.50 -12.03 3.28
CA ASP A 4 4.45 -11.31 2.57
C ASP A 4 4.92 -9.88 2.27
N LYS A 5 4.92 -9.51 0.99
CA LYS A 5 5.41 -8.22 0.50
C LYS A 5 4.30 -7.18 0.34
N SER A 6 3.03 -7.54 0.59
CA SER A 6 1.88 -6.70 0.34
C SER A 6 1.85 -5.44 1.23
N CYS A 7 1.64 -4.29 0.60
CA CYS A 7 1.37 -3.01 1.25
C CYS A 7 0.59 -2.14 0.24
N MET A 8 -0.73 -2.28 0.25
CA MET A 8 -1.63 -1.52 -0.61
C MET A 8 -2.40 -0.50 0.24
N LEU A 9 -2.48 0.73 -0.25
CA LEU A 9 -3.24 1.81 0.37
C LEU A 9 -4.52 2.02 -0.44
N LEU A 10 -5.67 2.01 0.25
CA LEU A 10 -6.98 2.31 -0.33
C LEU A 10 -7.44 3.66 0.22
N PRO A 11 -7.29 4.76 -0.54
CA PRO A 11 -7.79 6.05 -0.11
C PRO A 11 -9.32 6.03 -0.13
N LEU A 12 -9.93 6.37 1.00
CA LEU A 12 -11.38 6.54 1.09
C LEU A 12 -11.71 8.03 0.94
N GLY A 13 -12.51 8.35 -0.08
CA GLY A 13 -13.14 9.66 -0.20
C GLY A 13 -14.26 9.84 0.82
N GLU A 14 -15.20 10.76 0.55
CA GLU A 14 -16.26 11.15 1.49
C GLU A 14 -17.27 10.04 1.86
N ARG A 15 -17.14 8.83 1.31
CA ARG A 15 -18.04 7.69 1.54
C ARG A 15 -17.40 6.55 2.32
N GLN A 16 -16.78 6.85 3.46
CA GLN A 16 -16.23 5.82 4.35
C GLN A 16 -17.29 4.79 4.78
N TYR A 17 -18.52 5.28 5.04
CA TYR A 17 -19.67 4.46 5.41
C TYR A 17 -20.06 3.40 4.37
N ALA A 18 -19.72 3.60 3.09
CA ALA A 18 -20.03 2.63 2.03
C ALA A 18 -19.21 1.33 2.17
N LEU A 19 -18.06 1.37 2.83
CA LEU A 19 -17.26 0.18 3.13
C LEU A 19 -17.56 -0.36 4.53
N THR A 20 -17.74 0.51 5.52
CA THR A 20 -17.95 0.09 6.91
C THR A 20 -19.30 -0.59 7.12
N LYS A 21 -20.37 -0.13 6.46
CA LYS A 21 -21.72 -0.72 6.62
C LYS A 21 -21.82 -2.18 6.15
N PRO A 22 -21.35 -2.57 4.95
CA PRO A 22 -21.44 -3.96 4.50
C PRO A 22 -20.45 -4.89 5.21
N LEU A 23 -19.32 -4.37 5.69
CA LEU A 23 -18.27 -5.16 6.34
C LEU A 23 -18.39 -5.19 7.88
N SER A 24 -19.30 -4.42 8.46
CA SER A 24 -19.49 -4.37 9.91
C SER A 24 -19.91 -5.74 10.44
N THR A 25 -19.08 -6.32 11.29
CA THR A 25 -19.40 -7.56 12.01
C THR A 25 -19.52 -7.25 13.50
N ASN A 26 -20.74 -7.37 14.04
CA ASN A 26 -21.08 -7.07 15.43
C ASN A 26 -21.28 -8.37 16.22
N SER A 27 -20.18 -9.06 16.52
CA SER A 27 -20.23 -10.21 17.40
C SER A 27 -19.99 -9.82 18.86
N GLU A 28 -20.67 -10.45 19.82
CA GLU A 28 -20.51 -10.18 21.25
C GLU A 28 -19.07 -10.34 21.74
N TYR A 29 -18.31 -11.29 21.20
CA TYR A 29 -16.91 -11.52 21.56
C TYR A 29 -15.91 -10.47 21.02
N LEU A 30 -16.35 -9.56 20.15
CA LEU A 30 -15.56 -8.43 19.66
C LEU A 30 -15.97 -7.10 20.30
N ARG A 31 -16.93 -7.10 21.23
CA ARG A 31 -17.35 -5.88 21.93
C ARG A 31 -16.27 -5.44 22.89
N ASN A 32 -15.94 -4.15 22.81
CA ASN A 32 -15.01 -3.49 23.71
C ASN A 32 -15.58 -2.10 24.05
N GLU A 33 -15.39 -1.66 25.30
CA GLU A 33 -15.83 -0.34 25.78
C GLU A 33 -15.22 0.80 24.95
N ALA A 34 -14.00 0.59 24.42
CA ALA A 34 -13.31 1.54 23.54
C ALA A 34 -13.94 1.68 22.14
N THR A 35 -14.61 0.64 21.66
CA THR A 35 -15.37 0.67 20.40
C THR A 35 -16.71 1.36 20.62
N GLU A 36 -17.37 1.09 21.76
CA GLU A 36 -18.67 1.70 22.11
C GLU A 36 -18.55 3.20 22.39
N SER A 37 -17.39 3.68 22.85
CA SER A 37 -17.12 5.11 23.03
C SER A 37 -16.92 5.88 21.72
N GLY A 38 -16.77 5.19 20.58
CA GLY A 38 -16.55 5.80 19.27
C GLY A 38 -15.22 6.56 19.13
N GLN A 39 -14.34 6.49 20.12
CA GLN A 39 -13.05 7.19 20.14
C GLN A 39 -11.98 6.45 19.34
N VAL A 40 -12.21 5.17 19.01
CA VAL A 40 -11.26 4.30 18.31
C VAL A 40 -11.83 3.89 16.95
N VAL A 41 -10.99 3.95 15.92
CA VAL A 41 -11.33 3.47 14.58
C VAL A 41 -11.05 1.97 14.49
N ASP A 42 -12.10 1.18 14.34
CA ASP A 42 -11.99 -0.27 14.11
C ASP A 42 -11.65 -0.59 12.65
N PHE A 43 -10.36 -0.77 12.39
CA PHE A 43 -9.86 -1.16 11.07
C PHE A 43 -10.35 -2.54 10.60
N LYS A 44 -10.99 -3.34 11.46
CA LYS A 44 -11.58 -4.64 11.07
C LYS A 44 -12.68 -4.47 10.02
N ASP A 45 -13.46 -3.39 10.13
CA ASP A 45 -14.61 -3.13 9.25
C ASP A 45 -14.19 -2.45 7.93
N TRP A 46 -12.88 -2.28 7.72
CA TRP A 46 -12.27 -1.68 6.53
C TRP A 46 -11.63 -2.74 5.61
N GLN A 47 -11.72 -4.01 5.98
CA GLN A 47 -11.13 -5.14 5.27
C GLN A 47 -12.04 -6.36 5.38
N ILE A 48 -11.84 -7.32 4.48
CA ILE A 48 -12.66 -8.55 4.43
C ILE A 48 -12.23 -9.54 5.54
N THR A 49 -10.94 -9.54 5.91
CA THR A 49 -10.36 -10.46 6.89
C THR A 49 -10.33 -9.84 8.28
N LEU A 50 -10.63 -10.62 9.33
CA LEU A 50 -10.55 -10.13 10.72
C LEU A 50 -9.11 -9.87 11.18
N THR A 51 -8.15 -10.71 10.77
CA THR A 51 -6.74 -10.59 11.18
C THR A 51 -5.97 -9.68 10.23
N ARG A 52 -5.20 -8.72 10.78
CA ARG A 52 -4.32 -7.83 10.00
C ARG A 52 -2.88 -7.87 10.51
N ARG A 53 -1.92 -7.80 9.58
CA ARG A 53 -0.50 -7.57 9.88
C ARG A 53 -0.22 -6.08 10.05
N PHE A 54 0.75 -5.70 10.87
CA PHE A 54 1.09 -4.29 11.11
C PHE A 54 1.93 -3.67 9.97
N GLN A 55 1.37 -3.63 8.76
CA GLN A 55 2.04 -3.12 7.56
C GLN A 55 2.37 -1.61 7.63
N ALA A 56 1.63 -0.86 8.45
CA ALA A 56 1.87 0.57 8.65
C ALA A 56 3.26 0.83 9.25
N LEU A 57 3.78 -0.06 10.10
CA LEU A 57 5.12 0.08 10.67
C LEU A 57 6.21 -0.01 9.61
N LYS A 58 6.07 -0.94 8.65
CA LYS A 58 6.98 -1.04 7.50
C LYS A 58 6.99 0.25 6.69
N LEU A 59 5.81 0.79 6.38
CA LEU A 59 5.68 2.04 5.63
C LEU A 59 6.28 3.21 6.42
N TRP A 60 6.00 3.30 7.71
CA TRP A 60 6.54 4.34 8.59
C TRP A 60 8.06 4.29 8.65
N MET A 61 8.67 3.11 8.79
CA MET A 61 10.13 2.95 8.77
C MET A 61 10.72 3.41 7.42
N VAL A 62 10.11 3.06 6.29
CA VAL A 62 10.57 3.51 4.96
C VAL A 62 10.49 5.02 4.84
N LEU A 63 9.35 5.62 5.21
CA LEU A 63 9.18 7.08 5.16
C LEU A 63 10.15 7.81 6.09
N ARG A 64 10.39 7.26 7.29
CA ARG A 64 11.27 7.86 8.29
C ARG A 64 12.76 7.77 7.93
N SER A 65 13.18 6.67 7.31
CA SER A 65 14.58 6.41 6.97
C SER A 65 15.00 7.09 5.65
N TYR A 66 14.17 7.01 4.61
CA TYR A 66 14.51 7.59 3.30
C TYR A 66 14.05 9.04 3.13
N GLY A 67 12.97 9.42 3.81
CA GLY A 67 12.32 10.71 3.60
C GLY A 67 11.66 10.83 2.21
N VAL A 68 10.94 11.94 2.01
CA VAL A 68 10.22 12.21 0.76
C VAL A 68 11.17 12.49 -0.40
N SER A 69 12.26 13.23 -0.15
CA SER A 69 13.28 13.55 -1.15
C SER A 69 14.02 12.30 -1.61
N GLY A 70 14.41 11.42 -0.68
CA GLY A 70 15.09 10.15 -0.98
C GLY A 70 14.22 9.23 -1.84
N LEU A 71 12.94 9.08 -1.50
CA LEU A 71 12.00 8.27 -2.30
C LEU A 71 11.79 8.85 -3.71
N ARG A 72 11.66 10.18 -3.84
CA ARG A 72 11.54 10.83 -5.14
C ARG A 72 12.79 10.64 -6.00
N GLN A 73 13.97 10.75 -5.41
CA GLN A 73 15.22 10.54 -6.13
C GLN A 73 15.39 9.07 -6.54
N PHE A 74 15.04 8.14 -5.67
CA PHE A 74 15.05 6.71 -5.96
C PHE A 74 14.19 6.37 -7.17
N LEU A 75 12.94 6.87 -7.22
CA LEU A 75 12.06 6.69 -8.38
C LEU A 75 12.64 7.29 -9.66
N ARG A 76 13.20 8.50 -9.60
CA ARG A 76 13.84 9.15 -10.75
C ARG A 76 15.03 8.36 -11.28
N ASN A 77 15.84 7.79 -10.38
CA ASN A 77 16.97 6.94 -10.75
C ASN A 77 16.49 5.67 -11.46
N HIS A 78 15.42 5.02 -10.97
CA HIS A 78 14.85 3.85 -11.63
C HIS A 78 14.33 4.16 -13.04
N VAL A 79 13.62 5.27 -13.21
CA VAL A 79 13.16 5.71 -14.54
C VAL A 79 14.35 6.00 -15.45
N LYS A 80 15.41 6.63 -14.94
CA LYS A 80 16.64 6.87 -15.71
C LYS A 80 17.27 5.55 -16.18
N MET A 81 17.44 4.58 -15.28
CA MET A 81 17.99 3.27 -15.62
C MET A 81 17.16 2.55 -16.69
N ALA A 82 15.84 2.66 -16.63
CA ALA A 82 14.95 2.10 -17.66
C ALA A 82 15.17 2.76 -19.03
N LYS A 83 15.34 4.09 -19.08
CA LYS A 83 15.64 4.82 -20.32
C LYS A 83 17.03 4.49 -20.87
N ASP A 84 18.02 4.37 -20.00
CA ASP A 84 19.38 3.98 -20.40
C ASP A 84 19.34 2.56 -21.00
N PHE A 85 18.52 1.67 -20.42
CA PHE A 85 18.30 0.33 -20.97
C PHE A 85 17.60 0.35 -22.34
N GLU A 86 16.55 1.15 -22.50
CA GLU A 86 15.86 1.35 -23.78
C GLU A 86 16.83 1.83 -24.88
N MET A 87 17.73 2.76 -24.57
CA MET A 87 18.74 3.26 -25.51
C MET A 87 19.71 2.15 -25.94
N MET A 88 20.18 1.33 -25.00
CA MET A 88 21.07 0.21 -25.30
C MET A 88 20.40 -0.83 -26.19
N VAL A 89 19.11 -1.11 -25.95
CA VAL A 89 18.31 -2.05 -26.76
C VAL A 89 18.09 -1.51 -28.18
N THR A 90 17.83 -0.21 -28.33
CA THR A 90 17.61 0.44 -29.63
C THR A 90 18.86 0.46 -30.51
N MET A 91 20.05 0.51 -29.89
CA MET A 91 21.34 0.50 -30.61
C MET A 91 21.69 -0.88 -31.20
N ASP A 92 21.06 -1.95 -30.73
CA ASP A 92 21.34 -3.31 -31.17
C ASP A 92 20.25 -3.80 -32.12
N SER A 93 20.62 -4.03 -33.38
CA SER A 93 19.72 -4.48 -34.44
C SER A 93 19.07 -5.85 -34.20
N ARG A 94 19.46 -6.56 -33.14
CA ARG A 94 18.91 -7.87 -32.75
C ARG A 94 17.66 -7.77 -31.88
N PHE A 95 17.35 -6.58 -31.34
CA PHE A 95 16.23 -6.39 -30.42
C PHE A 95 15.20 -5.40 -30.96
N GLU A 96 13.94 -5.62 -30.61
CA GLU A 96 12.80 -4.79 -31.00
C GLU A 96 11.97 -4.42 -29.76
N ILE A 97 11.50 -3.18 -29.67
CA ILE A 97 10.67 -2.68 -28.56
C ILE A 97 9.21 -2.97 -28.87
N VAL A 98 8.56 -3.82 -28.06
CA VAL A 98 7.23 -4.39 -28.33
C VAL A 98 6.07 -3.46 -27.93
N ALA A 99 6.30 -2.50 -27.03
CA ALA A 99 5.28 -1.54 -26.60
C ALA A 99 5.94 -0.19 -26.25
N THR A 100 5.43 0.88 -26.85
CA THR A 100 5.82 2.27 -26.57
C THR A 100 4.67 2.99 -25.88
#